data_AF-A0A1G3XY46-F1
#
_entry.id   AF-A0A1G3XY46-F1
#
_cell.length_a   1.000
_cell.length_b   1.000
_cell.length_c   1.000
_cell.angle_alpha   90.00
_cell.angle_beta   90.00
_cell.angle_gamma   90.00
#
_symmetry.space_group_name_H-M   'P 1'
#
loop_
_entity.id
_entity.type
_entity.pdbx_description
1 polymer ?
#
loop_
_entity_poly.entity_id
_entity_poly.type
_entity_poly.pdbx_seq_one_letter_code
_entity_poly.pdbx_strand_id
1 'polypeptide(L)' 'MSKTKIAITLDEQFIEQLDRLVSENIFQNRSQAIQEAVDEKLKRLKRTRLAKECSKLDLTFEKAMAEEGLSEDLSRWPKY' A
#
# COMPACT_ATOMS: atom_id res chain seq x y z
N MET A 1 -13.71 16.09 -4.60
CA MET A 1 -12.98 16.42 -3.36
C MET A 1 -12.52 17.86 -3.44
N SER A 2 -12.78 18.67 -2.42
CA SER A 2 -12.27 20.04 -2.34
C SER A 2 -10.74 20.04 -2.22
N LYS A 3 -10.08 21.01 -2.85
CA LYS A 3 -8.63 21.22 -2.72
C LYS A 3 -8.39 22.40 -1.77
N THR A 4 -7.51 22.23 -0.80
CA THR A 4 -7.08 23.28 0.13
C THR A 4 -5.70 23.76 -0.27
N LYS A 5 -5.49 25.08 -0.32
CA LYS A 5 -4.16 25.66 -0.57
C LYS A 5 -3.35 25.68 0.72
N ILE A 6 -2.09 25.27 0.61
CA ILE A 6 -1.12 25.30 1.72
C ILE A 6 0.12 26.06 1.27
N ALA A 7 0.72 26.83 2.17
CA ALA A 7 2.04 27.39 1.98
C ALA A 7 3.07 26.42 2.58
N ILE A 8 4.06 26.04 1.80
CA ILE A 8 5.15 25.14 2.22
C ILE A 8 6.48 25.70 1.75
N THR A 9 7.52 25.52 2.55
CA THR A 9 8.90 25.82 2.17
C THR A 9 9.53 24.54 1.63
N LEU A 10 10.12 24.61 0.44
CA LEU A 10 10.85 23.51 -0.20
C LEU A 10 12.23 24.02 -0.61
N ASP A 11 13.20 23.11 -0.65
CA ASP A 11 14.53 23.40 -1.18
C ASP A 11 14.44 23.82 -2.66
N GLU A 12 15.23 24.81 -3.05
CA GLU A 12 15.31 25.32 -4.41
C GLU A 12 15.68 24.20 -5.40
N GLN A 13 16.59 23.31 -5.00
CA GLN A 13 16.98 22.17 -5.83
C GLN A 13 15.81 21.23 -6.15
N PHE A 14 14.86 21.08 -5.23
CA PHE A 14 13.66 20.26 -5.48
C PHE A 14 12.68 20.96 -6.40
N ILE A 15 12.55 22.28 -6.31
CA ILE A 15 11.69 23.06 -7.21
C ILE A 15 12.23 22.98 -8.63
N GLU A 16 13.54 23.11 -8.83
CA GLU A 16 14.17 22.97 -10.15
C GLU A 16 13.93 21.59 -10.78
N GLN A 17 14.06 20.52 -10.00
CA GLN A 17 13.77 19.17 -10.47
C GLN A 17 12.29 19.00 -10.82
N LEU A 18 11.39 19.54 -10.00
CA LEU A 18 9.96 19.49 -10.24
C LEU A 18 9.58 20.24 -11.54
N ASP A 19 10.21 21.39 -11.77
CA ASP A 19 10.01 22.18 -12.99
C ASP A 19 10.47 21.46 -14.24
N ARG A 20 11.58 20.73 -14.16
CA ARG A 20 12.03 19.88 -15.26
C ARG A 20 11.01 18.78 -15.59
N LEU A 21 10.44 18.14 -14.58
CA LEU A 21 9.43 17.09 -14.80
C LEU A 21 8.13 17.66 -15.38
N VAL A 22 7.77 18.91 -15.03
CA VAL A 22 6.63 19.60 -15.62
C VAL A 22 6.93 20.02 -17.06
N SER A 23 8.14 20.51 -17.35
CA SER A 23 8.54 20.91 -18.71
C SER A 23 8.66 19.72 -19.67
N GLU A 24 9.07 18.56 -19.15
CA GLU A 24 9.06 17.27 -19.86
C GLU A 24 7.64 16.69 -20.04
N ASN A 25 6.59 17.41 -19.61
CA ASN A 25 5.18 16.98 -19.64
C ASN A 25 4.88 15.68 -18.88
N ILE A 26 5.73 15.30 -17.92
CA ILE A 26 5.47 14.15 -17.03
C ILE A 26 4.32 14.49 -16.08
N PHE A 27 4.26 15.75 -15.62
CA PHE A 27 3.16 16.28 -14.81
C PHE A 27 2.59 17.56 -15.44
N GLN A 28 1.28 17.78 -15.34
CA GLN A 28 0.66 18.98 -15.92
C GLN A 28 1.01 20.27 -15.16
N ASN A 29 1.33 20.17 -13.86
CA ASN A 29 1.76 21.29 -13.04
C ASN A 29 2.41 20.80 -11.74
N ARG A 30 3.12 21.71 -11.06
CA ARG A 30 3.76 21.46 -9.76
C ARG A 30 2.78 20.93 -8.70
N SER A 31 1.55 21.47 -8.66
CA SER A 31 0.56 21.05 -7.67
C SER A 31 0.12 19.61 -7.85
N GLN A 32 0.00 19.13 -9.09
CA GLN A 32 -0.30 17.73 -9.39
C GLN A 32 0.85 16.83 -8.93
N ALA A 33 2.09 17.17 -9.30
CA ALA A 33 3.26 16.39 -8.94
C ALA A 33 3.42 16.26 -7.41
N ILE A 34 3.26 17.36 -6.67
CA ILE A 34 3.33 17.35 -5.20
C ILE A 34 2.17 16.53 -4.61
N GLN A 35 0.96 16.68 -5.13
CA GLN A 35 -0.20 15.94 -4.63
C GLN A 35 -0.01 14.43 -4.79
N GLU A 36 0.52 14.00 -5.93
CA GLU A 36 0.75 12.59 -6.23
C GLU A 36 1.88 11.99 -5.38
N ALA A 37 2.99 12.73 -5.20
CA ALA A 37 4.07 12.34 -4.29
C ALA A 37 3.61 12.21 -2.83
N VAL A 38 2.75 13.13 -2.35
CA VAL A 38 2.18 13.06 -1.00
C VAL A 38 1.25 11.86 -0.86
N ASP A 39 0.37 11.62 -1.83
CA ASP A 39 -0.52 10.45 -1.81
C ASP A 39 0.26 9.14 -1.81
N GLU A 40 1.31 9.04 -2.63
CA GLU A 40 2.21 7.89 -2.65
C GLU A 40 2.90 7.70 -1.29
N LYS A 41 3.44 8.78 -0.71
CA LYS A 41 4.11 8.71 0.60
C LYS A 41 3.13 8.28 1.70
N LEU A 42 1.90 8.80 1.71
CA LEU A 42 0.87 8.41 2.65
C LEU A 42 0.46 6.95 2.46
N LYS A 43 0.31 6.48 1.22
CA LYS A 43 0.06 5.07 0.91
C LYS A 43 1.18 4.17 1.42
N ARG A 44 2.44 4.54 1.20
CA ARG A 44 3.63 3.81 1.70
C ARG A 44 3.67 3.80 3.23
N LEU A 45 3.46 4.95 3.88
CA LEU A 45 3.48 5.08 5.34
C LEU A 45 2.35 4.34 6.03
N LYS A 46 1.17 4.27 5.41
CA LYS A 46 0.04 3.51 5.94
C LYS A 46 0.39 2.03 6.17
N ARG A 47 1.42 1.46 5.51
CA ARG A 47 1.84 0.05 5.64
C ARG A 47 0.67 -0.95 5.56
N THR A 48 -0.46 -0.53 4.99
CA THR A 48 -1.72 -1.29 4.95
C THR A 48 -1.69 -2.38 3.90
N ARG A 49 -0.57 -2.62 3.22
CA ARG A 49 -0.47 -3.72 2.26
C ARG A 49 -0.74 -5.05 2.95
N LEU A 50 -0.12 -5.29 4.11
CA LEU A 50 -0.40 -6.50 4.88
C LEU A 50 -1.85 -6.53 5.36
N ALA A 51 -2.36 -5.44 5.94
CA ALA A 51 -3.75 -5.38 6.42
C ALA A 51 -4.77 -5.60 5.28
N LYS A 52 -4.52 -5.08 4.08
CA LYS A 52 -5.36 -5.28 2.89
C LYS A 52 -5.27 -6.71 2.36
N GLU A 53 -4.08 -7.30 2.29
CA GLU A 53 -3.96 -8.70 1.88
C GLU A 53 -4.56 -9.64 2.92
N CYS A 54 -4.37 -9.40 4.22
CA CYS A 54 -5.04 -10.14 5.29
C CYS A 54 -6.56 -10.02 5.23
N SER A 55 -7.11 -8.89 4.78
CA SER A 55 -8.57 -8.74 4.61
C SER A 55 -9.16 -9.57 3.46
N LYS A 56 -8.33 -10.11 2.56
CA LYS A 56 -8.77 -11.02 1.49
C LYS A 56 -8.82 -12.48 1.92
N LEU A 57 -8.23 -12.82 3.07
CA LEU A 57 -8.20 -14.19 3.57
C LEU A 57 -9.58 -14.59 4.10
N ASP A 58 -10.02 -15.77 3.72
CA ASP A 58 -11.21 -16.41 4.28
C ASP A 58 -10.78 -17.37 5.39
N LEU A 59 -11.00 -16.95 6.65
CA LEU A 59 -10.63 -17.72 7.84
C LEU A 59 -11.21 -19.13 7.86
N THR A 60 -12.42 -19.31 7.34
CA THR A 60 -13.12 -20.60 7.32
C THR A 60 -12.53 -21.52 6.28
N PHE A 61 -12.27 -21.01 5.08
CA PHE A 61 -11.65 -21.77 4.00
C PHE A 61 -10.21 -22.18 4.32
N GLU A 62 -9.38 -21.24 4.78
CA GLU A 62 -7.98 -21.48 5.10
C GLU A 62 -7.82 -22.49 6.25
N LYS A 63 -8.70 -22.44 7.26
CA LYS A 63 -8.73 -23.45 8.33
C LYS A 63 -9.11 -24.83 7.81
N ALA A 64 -10.16 -24.91 7.00
CA ALA A 64 -10.60 -26.19 6.43
C ALA A 64 -9.50 -26.84 5.56
N MET A 65 -8.76 -26.04 4.81
CA MET A 65 -7.61 -26.51 4.02
C MET A 65 -6.44 -26.93 4.92
N ALA A 66 -6.10 -26.16 5.96
CA ALA A 66 -5.01 -26.50 6.87
C ALA A 66 -5.30 -27.74 7.74
N GLU A 67 -6.57 -27.99 8.03
CA GLU A 67 -7.05 -29.16 8.79
C GLU A 67 -7.38 -30.37 7.88
N GLU A 68 -7.26 -30.22 6.55
CA GLU A 68 -7.42 -31.32 5.60
C GLU A 68 -6.34 -32.38 5.85
N GLY A 69 -6.76 -33.60 6.18
CA GLY A 69 -5.86 -34.71 6.53
C GLY A 69 -5.51 -34.82 8.01
N LEU A 70 -5.74 -33.78 8.83
CA LEU A 70 -5.47 -33.81 10.28
C LEU A 70 -6.35 -34.85 11.00
N SER A 71 -7.60 -34.97 10.55
CA SER A 71 -8.56 -35.97 11.04
C SER A 71 -8.18 -37.40 10.66
N GLU A 72 -7.54 -37.59 9.50
CA GLU A 72 -7.05 -38.90 9.06
C GLU A 72 -5.76 -39.30 9.81
N ASP A 73 -4.86 -38.33 10.04
CA ASP A 73 -3.63 -38.51 10.82
C ASP A 73 -3.91 -38.82 12.29
N LEU A 74 -4.90 -38.16 12.92
CA LEU A 74 -5.36 -38.47 14.28
C LEU A 74 -5.85 -39.91 14.43
N SER A 75 -6.41 -40.51 13.37
CA SER A 75 -6.86 -41.92 13.39
C SER A 75 -5.71 -42.91 13.25
N ARG A 76 -4.60 -42.50 12.63
CA ARG A 76 -3.43 -43.32 12.33
C ARG A 76 -2.31 -43.18 13.36
N TRP A 77 -2.33 -42.12 14.17
CA TRP A 77 -1.34 -41.95 15.22
C TRP A 77 -1.53 -42.99 16.33
N PRO A 78 -0.46 -43.73 16.68
CA PRO A 78 -0.52 -44.65 17.80
C PRO A 78 -0.74 -43.87 19.10
N LYS A 79 -1.62 -44.39 19.96
CA LYS A 79 -1.77 -43.86 21.32
C LYS A 79 -0.45 -44.08 22.07
N TYR A 80 0.13 -42.99 22.57
CA TYR A 80 1.24 -43.04 23.52
C TYR A 80 0.83 -43.71 24.83
#